data_AF-B1VA10-F1
#
_entry.id   AF-B1VA10-F1
#
_cell.length_a   1.000
_cell.length_b   1.000
_cell.length_c   1.000
_cell.angle_alpha   90.00
_cell.angle_beta   90.00
_cell.angle_gamma   90.00
#
_symmetry.space_group_name_H-M   'P 1'
#
loop_
_entity.id
_entity.type
_entity.pdbx_description
1 polymer ?
#
loop_
_entity_poly.entity_id
_entity_poly.type
_entity_poly.pdbx_seq_one_letter_code
_entity_poly.pdbx_strand_id
1 'polypeptide(L)'
;MLILGSHVPMQKPDNFKGSVKTALAMRANSFMVYSGAPKNTIRKEQDKSQIKEALELAFQNNLFCDNFVGHAPYIVNLANGDP
;
A
#
# COMPACT_ATOMS: atom_id res chain seq x y z
N MET A 1 5.97 -16.49 14.06
CA MET A 1 4.60 -15.97 13.79
C MET A 1 4.44 -15.86 12.29
N LEU A 2 3.31 -16.31 11.72
CA LEU A 2 3.07 -16.21 10.27
C LEU A 2 2.60 -14.80 9.91
N ILE A 3 3.11 -14.28 8.79
CA ILE A 3 2.72 -12.99 8.22
C ILE A 3 1.90 -13.27 6.96
N LEU A 4 0.63 -12.90 6.99
CA LEU A 4 -0.38 -13.26 6.00
C LEU A 4 -1.21 -12.02 5.61
N GLY A 5 -1.38 -11.87 4.30
CA GLY A 5 -2.09 -10.77 3.69
C GLY A 5 -2.27 -10.98 2.19
N SER A 6 -2.75 -9.95 1.52
CA SER A 6 -2.92 -9.94 0.06
C SER A 6 -2.54 -8.59 -0.53
N HIS A 7 -2.55 -8.50 -1.85
CA HIS A 7 -2.66 -7.21 -2.52
C HIS A 7 -3.99 -6.53 -2.12
N VAL A 8 -3.94 -5.24 -1.81
CA VAL A 8 -5.11 -4.40 -1.51
C VAL A 8 -5.09 -3.13 -2.38
N PRO A 9 -6.27 -2.64 -2.81
CA PRO A 9 -6.34 -1.45 -3.65
C PRO A 9 -5.99 -0.17 -2.86
N MET A 10 -5.38 0.79 -3.54
CA MET A 10 -5.20 2.15 -3.04
C MET A 10 -5.88 3.11 -4.00
N GLN A 11 -7.05 3.62 -3.61
CA GLN A 11 -7.90 4.43 -4.47
C GLN A 11 -8.65 5.50 -3.68
N LYS A 12 -9.03 6.56 -4.38
CA LYS A 12 -9.89 7.62 -3.82
C LYS A 12 -11.22 7.03 -3.33
N PRO A 13 -11.85 7.65 -2.30
CA PRO A 13 -11.41 8.85 -1.59
C PRO A 13 -10.36 8.59 -0.50
N ASP A 14 -10.29 7.36 0.02
CA ASP A 14 -9.56 7.04 1.25
C ASP A 14 -8.07 6.67 1.04
N ASN A 15 -7.62 6.49 -0.21
CA ASN A 15 -6.24 6.17 -0.58
C ASN A 15 -5.63 5.08 0.33
N PHE A 16 -4.47 5.33 0.95
CA PHE A 16 -3.76 4.37 1.79
C PHE A 16 -4.56 3.96 3.05
N LYS A 17 -5.38 4.85 3.61
CA LYS A 17 -6.28 4.53 4.71
C LYS A 17 -7.30 3.47 4.30
N GLY A 18 -7.78 3.53 3.06
CA GLY A 18 -8.66 2.51 2.47
C GLY A 18 -7.97 1.14 2.35
N SER A 19 -6.68 1.14 1.99
CA SER A 19 -5.86 -0.08 1.96
C SER A 19 -5.73 -0.73 3.34
N VAL A 20 -5.45 0.07 4.37
CA VAL A 20 -5.40 -0.41 5.77
C VAL A 20 -6.75 -0.98 6.20
N LYS A 21 -7.86 -0.27 5.97
CA LYS A 21 -9.22 -0.77 6.28
C LYS A 21 -9.52 -2.10 5.60
N THR A 22 -9.09 -2.27 4.34
CA THR A 22 -9.29 -3.52 3.59
C THR A 22 -8.52 -4.68 4.22
N ALA A 23 -7.25 -4.47 4.56
CA ALA A 23 -6.43 -5.48 5.23
C ALA A 23 -7.03 -5.89 6.59
N LEU A 24 -7.51 -4.92 7.38
CA LEU A 24 -8.17 -5.17 8.65
C LEU A 24 -9.48 -5.95 8.50
N ALA A 25 -10.31 -5.61 7.50
CA ALA A 25 -11.54 -6.34 7.21
C ALA A 25 -11.28 -7.82 6.86
N MET A 26 -10.12 -8.10 6.25
CA MET A 26 -9.65 -9.45 5.93
C MET A 26 -8.95 -10.16 7.11
N ARG A 27 -8.82 -9.51 8.27
CA ARG A 27 -8.04 -9.99 9.42
C ARG A 27 -6.58 -10.31 9.07
N ALA A 28 -6.02 -9.56 8.12
CA ALA A 28 -4.63 -9.69 7.70
C ALA A 28 -3.70 -9.00 8.69
N ASN A 29 -2.47 -9.48 8.81
CA ASN A 29 -1.39 -8.84 9.59
C ASN A 29 -0.26 -8.29 8.68
N SER A 30 -0.52 -8.24 7.37
CA SER A 30 0.31 -7.71 6.30
C SER A 30 -0.56 -7.36 5.09
N PHE A 31 -0.03 -6.58 4.16
CA PHE A 31 -0.61 -6.41 2.82
C PHE A 31 0.44 -5.88 1.85
N MET A 32 0.12 -5.96 0.55
CA MET A 32 0.89 -5.34 -0.53
C MET A 32 0.06 -4.25 -1.21
N VAL A 33 0.69 -3.14 -1.58
CA VAL A 33 0.01 -2.02 -2.23
C VAL A 33 0.88 -1.41 -3.35
N TYR A 34 0.22 -0.94 -4.42
CA TYR A 34 0.84 -0.03 -5.38
C TYR A 34 0.61 1.43 -4.94
N SER A 35 1.59 2.29 -5.15
CA SER A 35 1.46 3.74 -4.87
C SER A 35 0.55 4.49 -5.85
N GLY A 36 -0.07 3.79 -6.81
CA GLY A 36 -0.97 4.31 -7.84
C GLY A 36 -1.36 3.20 -8.81
N ALA A 37 -1.81 3.57 -10.02
CA ALA A 37 -2.12 2.56 -11.03
C ALA A 37 -0.86 1.75 -11.42
N PRO A 38 -0.92 0.41 -11.50
CA PRO A 38 0.25 -0.44 -11.75
C PRO A 38 0.77 -0.33 -13.19
N LYS A 39 -0.05 0.20 -14.10
CA LYS A 39 0.19 0.33 -15.54
C LYS A 39 0.79 1.67 -15.99
N ASN A 40 1.09 2.56 -15.05
CA ASN A 40 1.75 3.83 -15.34
C ASN A 40 2.60 4.29 -14.13
N THR A 41 3.45 5.27 -14.35
CA THR A 41 4.30 5.90 -13.33
C THR A 41 3.72 7.20 -12.77
N ILE A 42 2.51 7.60 -13.16
CA ILE A 42 1.86 8.82 -12.69
C ILE A 42 1.45 8.62 -11.23
N ARG A 43 2.01 9.42 -10.33
CA ARG A 43 1.71 9.41 -8.90
C ARG A 43 1.25 10.78 -8.45
N LYS A 44 0.35 10.79 -7.48
CA LYS A 44 -0.06 12.01 -6.79
C LYS A 44 0.66 12.09 -5.46
N GLU A 45 1.03 13.30 -5.09
CA GLU A 45 1.53 13.57 -3.75
C GLU A 45 0.49 13.09 -2.73
N GLN A 46 0.97 12.33 -1.75
CA GLN A 46 0.11 11.79 -0.70
C GLN A 46 -0.07 12.85 0.38
N ASP A 47 -1.30 13.00 0.85
CA ASP A 47 -1.58 13.84 2.01
C ASP A 47 -0.95 13.21 3.26
N LYS A 48 0.02 13.92 3.84
CA LYS A 48 0.74 13.46 5.04
C LYS A 48 -0.18 13.24 6.23
N SER A 49 -1.26 14.01 6.36
CA SER A 49 -2.27 13.81 7.40
C SER A 49 -3.00 12.48 7.22
N GLN A 50 -3.43 12.18 5.99
CA GLN A 50 -4.09 10.90 5.69
C GLN A 50 -3.18 9.69 5.90
N ILE A 51 -1.90 9.81 5.56
CA ILE A 51 -0.91 8.76 5.83
C ILE A 51 -0.76 8.55 7.32
N LYS A 52 -0.61 9.62 8.11
CA LYS A 52 -0.50 9.53 9.57
C LYS A 52 -1.70 8.82 10.20
N GLU A 53 -2.92 9.23 9.84
CA GLU A 53 -4.16 8.58 10.31
C GLU A 53 -4.23 7.09 9.95
N ALA A 54 -3.76 6.72 8.75
CA ALA A 54 -3.75 5.33 8.31
C ALA A 54 -2.76 4.48 9.13
N LEU A 55 -1.57 5.02 9.43
CA LEU A 55 -0.57 4.35 10.25
C LEU A 55 -1.03 4.22 11.71
N GLU A 56 -1.69 5.25 12.26
CA GLU A 56 -2.29 5.19 13.60
C GLU A 56 -3.39 4.12 13.67
N LEU A 57 -4.29 4.08 12.67
CA LEU A 57 -5.31 3.04 12.57
C LEU A 57 -4.71 1.64 12.51
N ALA A 58 -3.65 1.45 11.72
CA ALA A 58 -2.98 0.16 11.59
C ALA A 58 -2.34 -0.27 12.92
N PHE A 59 -1.62 0.65 13.58
CA PHE A 59 -0.98 0.41 14.88
C PHE A 59 -2.00 0.01 15.96
N GLN A 60 -3.13 0.73 16.06
CA GLN A 60 -4.22 0.43 17.00
C GLN A 60 -4.83 -0.96 16.80
N ASN A 61 -4.68 -1.55 15.61
CA ASN A 61 -5.22 -2.86 15.25
C ASN A 61 -4.14 -3.94 15.12
N ASN A 62 -2.94 -3.73 15.68
CA ASN A 62 -1.81 -4.68 15.61
C ASN A 62 -1.35 -5.01 14.18
N LEU A 63 -1.54 -4.09 13.24
CA LEU A 63 -1.09 -4.18 11.87
C LEU A 63 0.17 -3.31 11.72
N PHE A 64 1.35 -3.93 11.86
CA PHE A 64 2.63 -3.23 11.92
C PHE A 64 3.21 -2.94 10.54
N CYS A 65 3.76 -1.74 10.36
CA CYS A 65 4.26 -1.26 9.07
C CYS A 65 5.45 -2.06 8.53
N ASP A 66 6.23 -2.71 9.40
CA ASP A 66 7.33 -3.61 9.02
C ASP A 66 6.85 -4.80 8.18
N ASN A 67 5.54 -5.11 8.25
CA ASN A 67 4.93 -6.19 7.47
C ASN A 67 4.32 -5.70 6.14
N PHE A 68 4.42 -4.42 5.79
CA PHE A 68 3.79 -3.89 4.57
C PHE A 68 4.75 -3.99 3.39
N VAL A 69 4.20 -4.25 2.21
CA VAL A 69 4.99 -4.35 0.98
C VAL A 69 4.54 -3.30 -0.02
N GLY A 70 5.47 -2.46 -0.46
CA GLY A 70 5.27 -1.58 -1.61
C GLY A 70 5.69 -2.29 -2.89
N HIS A 71 4.81 -2.34 -3.90
CA HIS A 71 5.15 -2.88 -5.21
C HIS A 71 5.27 -1.73 -6.24
N ALA A 72 6.40 -1.68 -6.96
CA ALA A 72 6.59 -0.74 -8.06
C ALA A 72 5.66 -1.09 -9.25
N PRO A 73 5.22 -0.14 -10.08
CA PRO A 73 4.44 -0.46 -11.28
C PRO A 73 5.21 -1.43 -12.18
N TYR A 74 4.52 -2.42 -12.76
CA TYR A 74 5.14 -3.52 -13.52
C TYR A 74 5.76 -3.08 -14.85
N ILE A 75 5.54 -1.82 -15.25
CA ILE A 75 6.13 -1.23 -16.45
C ILE A 75 7.56 -0.71 -16.22
N VAL A 76 8.05 -0.68 -14.97
CA VAL A 76 9.42 -0.24 -14.66
C VAL A 76 10.40 -1.33 -15.04
N ASN A 77 11.35 -1.00 -15.92
CA ASN A 77 12.42 -1.90 -16.35
C ASN A 77 13.79 -1.25 -16.11
N LEU A 78 14.46 -1.61 -15.00
CA LEU A 78 15.81 -1.13 -14.69
C LEU A 78 16.90 -1.78 -15.55
N ALA A 79 16.58 -2.87 -16.25
CA ALA A 79 17.47 -3.56 -17.17
C ALA A 79 17.18 -3.17 -18.63
N ASN A 80 16.45 -2.08 -18.87
CA ASN A 80 16.24 -1.61 -20.22
C ASN A 80 17.58 -1.17 -20.83
N GLY A 81 17.92 -1.73 -21.99
CA GLY A 81 19.15 -1.39 -22.72
C GLY A 81 18.98 -0.18 -23.64
N ASP A 82 17.74 0.28 -23.83
CA ASP A 82 17.45 1.48 -24.61
C ASP A 82 17.73 2.75 -23.79
N PRO A 83 18.51 3.70 -24.36
CA PRO A 83 18.53 5.14 -24.12
C PRO A 83 17.70 5.74 -23.00
#